data_AF-A0A158ARB2-F1
#
_entry.id   AF-A0A158ARB2-F1
#
_cell.length_a   1.000
_cell.length_b   1.000
_cell.length_c   1.000
_cell.angle_alpha   90.00
_cell.angle_beta   90.00
_cell.angle_gamma   90.00
#
_symmetry.space_group_name_H-M   'P 1'
#
loop_
_entity.id
_entity.type
_entity.pdbx_description
1 polymer ?
#
loop_
_entity_poly.entity_id
_entity_poly.type
_entity_poly.pdbx_seq_one_letter_code
_entity_poly.pdbx_strand_id
1 'polypeptide(L)'
;MMRRKRTWSLPHVTKKINSMTTNILDAVETNIPLPTYLAEKIQRTNYALTAVMHKVLARYSAADAFFGVSFENMETLKAHAVPMAKLMNMPFLALSPALQDPRDWSTFVDGIMHSQTVTKLSSAMPFVDDVTARDIFHYNCSYVSLLKDVLHQNVLAAPLLGISFELAEYLMSLPIGRLEAAIGGIRFPLYRWRFDDALFWIEYPAGRLTEESVAHYVMRTSTLKAGALPYKNLWSDLRLDRAKREVYARLMMTQGCRASTATNLFSLNSAITRNTYRQIHGVSSPCGNSASSLTWYVERPVQRLQATMLVWLYRCALKNGANIPEALIASNDVLDKMFGPRLLLSADRANHLTRSMAMDSRLNVAPCRSCGTDYILSNDEGKIELAKDFVCPGCESDLRPRHSEPRSKGKKRSKSK
;
A
#
# COMPACT_ATOMS: atom_id res chain seq x y z
N MET A 1 -40.52 -38.63 66.20
CA MET A 1 -40.71 -37.25 66.69
C MET A 1 -39.41 -36.48 66.43
N MET A 2 -39.50 -35.25 65.88
CA MET A 2 -38.40 -34.33 65.50
C MET A 2 -37.51 -34.71 64.29
N ARG A 3 -36.89 -33.78 63.56
CA ARG A 3 -37.31 -32.54 62.87
C ARG A 3 -36.17 -32.24 61.87
N ARG A 4 -36.50 -31.63 60.72
CA ARG A 4 -35.60 -31.20 59.62
C ARG A 4 -34.35 -30.43 60.08
N LYS A 5 -33.28 -30.49 59.27
CA LYS A 5 -32.56 -29.31 58.72
C LYS A 5 -31.69 -29.72 57.51
N ARG A 6 -32.07 -29.26 56.32
CA ARG A 6 -31.22 -29.22 55.11
C ARG A 6 -30.51 -27.86 55.10
N THR A 7 -29.19 -27.86 55.10
CA THR A 7 -28.37 -26.66 54.89
C THR A 7 -27.92 -26.59 53.44
N TRP A 8 -28.19 -25.44 52.84
CA TRP A 8 -27.81 -25.04 51.49
C TRP A 8 -26.34 -24.64 51.46
N SER A 9 -25.59 -25.10 50.45
CA SER A 9 -24.25 -24.60 50.11
C SER A 9 -24.32 -23.87 48.77
N LEU A 10 -23.95 -22.58 48.80
CA LEU A 10 -23.86 -21.67 47.65
C LEU A 10 -22.74 -22.10 46.68
N PRO A 11 -22.94 -22.01 45.35
CA PRO A 11 -21.84 -22.11 44.39
C PRO A 11 -21.09 -20.77 44.29
N HIS A 12 -19.76 -20.86 44.30
CA HIS A 12 -18.83 -19.77 44.05
C HIS A 12 -19.08 -19.08 42.70
N VAL A 13 -19.23 -17.76 42.75
CA VAL A 13 -19.18 -16.87 41.58
C VAL A 13 -17.74 -16.74 41.12
N THR A 14 -17.36 -17.40 40.03
CA THR A 14 -16.13 -17.10 39.28
C THR A 14 -16.40 -16.04 38.21
N LYS A 15 -15.73 -14.90 38.40
CA LYS A 15 -15.80 -13.66 37.61
C LYS A 15 -15.54 -13.85 36.11
N LYS A 16 -16.43 -13.27 35.31
CA LYS A 16 -16.19 -12.77 33.94
C LYS A 16 -15.02 -11.77 33.94
N ILE A 17 -13.83 -12.19 33.51
CA ILE A 17 -12.71 -11.27 33.16
C ILE A 17 -12.13 -11.57 31.76
N ASN A 18 -12.48 -12.69 31.11
CA ASN A 18 -11.82 -13.14 29.89
C ASN A 18 -12.43 -12.68 28.55
N SER A 19 -13.40 -11.74 28.50
CA SER A 19 -14.05 -11.35 27.24
C SER A 19 -13.72 -9.94 26.73
N MET A 20 -12.98 -9.12 27.48
CA MET A 20 -12.61 -7.76 27.02
C MET A 20 -11.20 -7.68 26.43
N THR A 21 -10.27 -8.54 26.85
CA THR A 21 -8.90 -8.58 26.34
C THR A 21 -8.79 -9.20 24.94
N THR A 22 -9.64 -10.19 24.63
CA THR A 22 -9.70 -10.83 23.30
C THR A 22 -10.18 -9.87 22.21
N ASN A 23 -11.24 -9.07 22.47
CA ASN A 23 -11.75 -8.11 21.49
C ASN A 23 -10.76 -6.97 21.15
N ILE A 24 -9.89 -6.57 22.08
CA ILE A 24 -8.88 -5.54 21.84
C ILE A 24 -7.68 -6.12 21.08
N LEU A 25 -7.29 -7.37 21.36
CA LEU A 25 -6.22 -8.07 20.63
C LEU A 25 -6.63 -8.38 19.19
N ASP A 26 -7.87 -8.84 18.97
CA ASP A 26 -8.41 -9.10 17.63
C ASP A 26 -8.50 -7.79 16.80
N ALA A 27 -8.93 -6.68 17.41
CA ALA A 27 -9.00 -5.38 16.72
C ALA A 27 -7.62 -4.79 16.35
N VAL A 28 -6.56 -5.09 17.12
CA VAL A 28 -5.18 -4.71 16.80
C VAL A 28 -4.60 -5.63 15.73
N GLU A 29 -4.97 -6.92 15.71
CA GLU A 29 -4.57 -7.87 14.67
C GLU A 29 -5.20 -7.56 13.29
N THR A 30 -6.41 -6.98 13.23
CA THR A 30 -7.13 -6.78 11.95
C THR A 30 -6.77 -5.51 11.18
N ASN A 31 -6.26 -4.45 11.83
CA ASN A 31 -6.19 -3.12 11.20
C ASN A 31 -4.77 -2.66 10.77
N ILE A 32 -3.73 -3.46 11.03
CA ILE A 32 -2.34 -3.09 10.67
C ILE A 32 -1.98 -3.59 9.26
N PRO A 33 -2.11 -4.89 8.94
CA PRO A 33 -1.97 -5.34 7.56
C PRO A 33 -3.12 -4.79 6.70
N LEU A 34 -2.94 -4.68 5.39
CA LEU A 34 -4.02 -4.41 4.45
C LEU A 34 -4.95 -5.63 4.40
N PRO A 35 -6.21 -5.54 4.90
CA PRO A 35 -7.11 -6.68 4.89
C PRO A 35 -7.41 -7.16 3.47
N THR A 36 -7.54 -8.47 3.27
CA THR A 36 -7.80 -9.06 1.95
C THR A 36 -9.05 -8.48 1.28
N TYR A 37 -10.15 -8.30 2.03
CA TYR A 37 -11.37 -7.73 1.48
C TYR A 37 -11.19 -6.28 1.02
N LEU A 38 -10.33 -5.51 1.70
CA LEU A 38 -10.07 -4.11 1.35
C LEU A 38 -9.20 -4.03 0.10
N ALA A 39 -8.18 -4.89 0.00
CA ALA A 39 -7.40 -5.07 -1.21
C ALA A 39 -8.31 -5.47 -2.40
N GLU A 40 -9.18 -6.46 -2.23
CA GLU A 40 -10.15 -6.85 -3.26
C GLU A 40 -11.10 -5.70 -3.63
N LYS A 41 -11.53 -4.88 -2.65
CA LYS A 41 -12.38 -3.71 -2.92
C LYS A 41 -11.65 -2.67 -3.79
N ILE A 42 -10.37 -2.42 -3.53
CA ILE A 42 -9.51 -1.57 -4.38
C ILE A 42 -9.44 -2.15 -5.80
N GLN A 43 -9.15 -3.44 -5.93
CA GLN A 43 -9.01 -4.11 -7.22
C GLN A 43 -10.32 -4.08 -8.04
N ARG A 44 -11.46 -4.39 -7.41
CA ARG A 44 -12.77 -4.32 -8.08
C ARG A 44 -13.10 -2.89 -8.52
N THR A 45 -12.74 -1.90 -7.71
CA THR A 45 -12.94 -0.49 -8.05
C THR A 45 -12.05 -0.05 -9.20
N ASN A 46 -10.79 -0.51 -9.26
CA ASN A 46 -9.90 -0.30 -10.40
C ASN A 46 -10.56 -0.75 -11.72
N TYR A 47 -11.09 -1.98 -11.76
CA TYR A 47 -11.80 -2.50 -12.93
C TYR A 47 -13.08 -1.70 -13.24
N ALA A 48 -13.91 -1.46 -12.25
CA ALA A 48 -15.22 -0.82 -12.43
C ALA A 48 -15.09 0.61 -12.97
N LEU A 49 -14.24 1.43 -12.34
CA LEU A 49 -14.06 2.82 -12.72
C LEU A 49 -13.35 2.97 -14.08
N THR A 50 -12.41 2.08 -14.39
CA THR A 50 -11.76 2.03 -15.71
C THR A 50 -12.75 1.63 -16.81
N ALA A 51 -13.66 0.68 -16.54
CA ALA A 51 -14.68 0.28 -17.50
C ALA A 51 -15.67 1.42 -17.80
N VAL A 52 -15.99 2.24 -16.80
CA VAL A 52 -16.84 3.43 -16.98
C VAL A 52 -16.11 4.50 -17.78
N MET A 53 -14.85 4.75 -17.45
CA MET A 53 -13.99 5.68 -18.19
C MET A 53 -13.92 5.31 -19.67
N HIS A 54 -13.71 4.02 -19.98
CA HIS A 54 -13.74 3.47 -21.33
C HIS A 54 -15.07 3.75 -22.04
N LYS A 55 -16.21 3.45 -21.40
CA LYS A 55 -17.55 3.71 -21.97
C LYS A 55 -17.80 5.19 -22.25
N VAL A 56 -17.39 6.07 -21.34
CA VAL A 56 -17.55 7.51 -21.50
C VAL A 56 -16.71 8.01 -22.66
N LEU A 57 -15.43 7.63 -22.73
CA LEU A 57 -14.51 8.02 -23.81
C LEU A 57 -14.97 7.50 -25.18
N ALA A 58 -15.56 6.30 -25.24
CA ALA A 58 -16.10 5.74 -26.48
C ALA A 58 -17.21 6.59 -27.09
N ARG A 59 -17.98 7.30 -26.25
CA ARG A 59 -19.12 8.12 -26.68
C ARG A 59 -18.82 9.62 -26.72
N TYR A 60 -17.90 10.06 -25.87
CA TYR A 60 -17.56 11.46 -25.65
C TYR A 60 -16.03 11.61 -25.71
N SER A 61 -15.47 11.70 -26.91
CA SER A 61 -14.01 11.75 -27.11
C SER A 61 -13.35 12.93 -26.40
N ALA A 62 -14.03 14.08 -26.33
CA ALA A 62 -13.55 15.28 -25.60
C ALA A 62 -13.41 15.09 -24.07
N ALA A 63 -13.89 13.97 -23.52
CA ALA A 63 -13.65 13.63 -22.12
C ALA A 63 -12.20 13.19 -21.85
N ASP A 64 -11.36 13.03 -22.88
CA ASP A 64 -9.93 12.71 -22.76
C ASP A 64 -9.16 13.75 -21.92
N ALA A 65 -9.41 15.04 -22.16
CA ALA A 65 -8.84 16.16 -21.42
C ALA A 65 -9.24 16.10 -19.94
N PHE A 66 -10.47 15.65 -19.66
CA PHE A 66 -10.95 15.43 -18.30
C PHE A 66 -10.29 14.19 -17.66
N PHE A 67 -10.22 13.04 -18.33
CA PHE A 67 -9.70 11.83 -17.70
C PHE A 67 -8.18 11.77 -17.65
N GLY A 68 -7.47 12.55 -18.48
CA GLY A 68 -6.03 12.46 -18.65
C GLY A 68 -5.59 11.19 -19.38
N VAL A 69 -6.46 10.62 -20.22
CA VAL A 69 -6.17 9.43 -21.04
C VAL A 69 -7.12 9.40 -22.23
N SER A 70 -6.57 9.01 -23.39
CA SER A 70 -7.34 8.91 -24.62
C SER A 70 -8.13 7.60 -24.71
N PHE A 71 -9.10 7.57 -25.62
CA PHE A 71 -9.86 6.36 -25.92
C PHE A 71 -8.96 5.23 -26.45
N GLU A 72 -7.98 5.55 -27.30
CA GLU A 72 -7.05 4.57 -27.90
C GLU A 72 -6.17 3.90 -26.83
N ASN A 73 -5.73 4.66 -25.84
CA ASN A 73 -4.98 4.12 -24.71
C ASN A 73 -5.85 3.18 -23.86
N MET A 74 -7.13 3.51 -23.69
CA MET A 74 -8.08 2.65 -22.99
C MET A 74 -8.47 1.39 -23.78
N GLU A 75 -8.56 1.47 -25.11
CA GLU A 75 -8.68 0.30 -25.99
C GLU A 75 -7.44 -0.59 -25.89
N THR A 76 -6.25 0.01 -25.92
CA THR A 76 -4.98 -0.70 -25.73
C THR A 76 -4.94 -1.41 -24.37
N LEU A 77 -5.39 -0.74 -23.32
CA LEU A 77 -5.50 -1.30 -21.97
C LEU A 77 -6.35 -2.58 -21.98
N LYS A 78 -7.54 -2.49 -22.58
CA LYS A 78 -8.53 -3.57 -22.65
C LYS A 78 -8.11 -4.73 -23.56
N ALA A 79 -7.39 -4.44 -24.64
CA ALA A 79 -6.86 -5.44 -25.58
C ALA A 79 -5.81 -6.36 -24.93
N HIS A 80 -5.10 -5.89 -23.90
CA HIS A 80 -4.04 -6.64 -23.23
C HIS A 80 -4.46 -7.12 -21.83
N ALA A 81 -5.25 -8.19 -21.78
CA ALA A 81 -5.85 -8.70 -20.53
C ALA A 81 -4.83 -9.07 -19.43
N VAL A 82 -3.65 -9.60 -19.79
CA VAL A 82 -2.63 -10.02 -18.81
C VAL A 82 -1.95 -8.81 -18.14
N PRO A 83 -1.38 -7.83 -18.87
CA PRO A 83 -0.93 -6.57 -18.29
C PRO A 83 -2.04 -5.82 -17.53
N MET A 84 -3.27 -5.84 -18.03
CA MET A 84 -4.42 -5.22 -17.34
C MET A 84 -4.65 -5.88 -15.99
N ALA A 85 -4.68 -7.22 -15.94
CA ALA A 85 -4.86 -7.94 -14.69
C ALA A 85 -3.73 -7.66 -13.71
N LYS A 86 -2.48 -7.56 -14.17
CA LYS A 86 -1.37 -7.16 -13.31
C LYS A 86 -1.60 -5.76 -12.72
N LEU A 87 -1.99 -4.80 -13.55
CA LEU A 87 -2.21 -3.41 -13.13
C LEU A 87 -3.42 -3.27 -12.18
N MET A 88 -4.54 -3.90 -12.50
CA MET A 88 -5.78 -3.72 -11.75
C MET A 88 -5.79 -4.50 -10.43
N ASN A 89 -5.00 -5.58 -10.33
CA ASN A 89 -4.91 -6.41 -9.13
C ASN A 89 -3.90 -5.92 -8.08
N MET A 90 -3.22 -4.79 -8.30
CA MET A 90 -2.32 -4.23 -7.29
C MET A 90 -3.09 -3.67 -6.08
N PRO A 91 -2.43 -3.55 -4.92
CA PRO A 91 -3.05 -2.95 -3.74
C PRO A 91 -3.25 -1.43 -3.86
N PHE A 92 -2.86 -0.82 -4.98
CA PHE A 92 -2.96 0.61 -5.22
C PHE A 92 -4.12 0.93 -6.16
N LEU A 93 -4.74 2.09 -5.94
CA LEU A 93 -5.68 2.65 -6.89
C LEU A 93 -4.92 3.08 -8.15
N ALA A 94 -5.32 2.53 -9.30
CA ALA A 94 -4.82 2.88 -10.64
C ALA A 94 -5.34 4.24 -11.12
N LEU A 95 -6.18 4.88 -10.31
CA LEU A 95 -6.82 6.16 -10.56
C LEU A 95 -6.40 7.14 -9.46
N SER A 96 -6.36 8.41 -9.82
CA SER A 96 -6.07 9.52 -8.91
C SER A 96 -7.34 10.35 -8.71
N PRO A 97 -7.53 11.01 -7.55
CA PRO A 97 -8.61 11.98 -7.41
C PRO A 97 -8.53 13.07 -8.47
N ALA A 98 -9.68 13.45 -9.02
CA ALA A 98 -9.77 14.64 -9.88
C ALA A 98 -9.47 15.92 -9.08
N LEU A 99 -9.85 15.94 -7.80
CA LEU A 99 -9.62 17.03 -6.85
C LEU A 99 -8.53 16.61 -5.86
N GLN A 100 -7.32 17.15 -6.02
CA GLN A 100 -6.14 16.79 -5.21
C GLN A 100 -5.97 17.69 -3.99
N ASP A 101 -6.51 18.92 -4.02
CA ASP A 101 -6.39 19.89 -2.92
C ASP A 101 -7.62 19.78 -1.99
N PRO A 102 -7.44 19.70 -0.66
CA PRO A 102 -8.54 19.78 0.30
C PRO A 102 -9.46 20.98 0.10
N ARG A 103 -8.91 22.12 -0.34
CA ARG A 103 -9.67 23.35 -0.58
C ARG A 103 -10.66 23.18 -1.72
N ASP A 104 -10.27 22.47 -2.79
CA ASP A 104 -11.17 22.16 -3.89
C ASP A 104 -12.36 21.31 -3.39
N TRP A 105 -12.07 20.32 -2.53
CA TRP A 105 -13.13 19.54 -1.89
C TRP A 105 -14.02 20.37 -0.95
N SER A 106 -13.48 21.33 -0.21
CA SER A 106 -14.30 22.21 0.64
C SER A 106 -15.28 23.04 -0.17
N THR A 107 -14.81 23.66 -1.26
CA THR A 107 -15.69 24.42 -2.16
C THR A 107 -16.75 23.55 -2.83
N PHE A 108 -16.41 22.29 -3.11
CA PHE A 108 -17.31 21.30 -3.67
C PHE A 108 -18.38 20.87 -2.67
N VAL A 109 -17.99 20.56 -1.43
CA VAL A 109 -18.89 20.03 -0.39
C VAL A 109 -19.76 21.12 0.24
N ASP A 110 -19.22 22.32 0.42
CA ASP A 110 -19.90 23.42 1.11
C ASP A 110 -20.84 24.20 0.18
N GLY A 111 -20.66 24.10 -1.14
CA GLY A 111 -21.60 24.61 -2.15
C GLY A 111 -21.70 26.13 -2.27
N ILE A 112 -20.79 26.90 -1.66
CA ILE A 112 -20.87 28.37 -1.64
C ILE A 112 -20.35 28.97 -2.95
N MET A 113 -19.14 28.59 -3.38
CA MET A 113 -18.46 29.07 -4.58
C MET A 113 -17.48 27.99 -5.05
N HIS A 114 -17.58 27.52 -6.29
CA HIS A 114 -16.64 26.54 -6.83
C HIS A 114 -15.23 27.12 -6.98
N SER A 115 -14.20 26.34 -6.63
CA SER A 115 -12.83 26.70 -6.91
C SER A 115 -12.55 26.75 -8.42
N GLN A 116 -11.46 27.44 -8.82
CA GLN A 116 -11.03 27.46 -10.21
C GLN A 116 -10.77 26.05 -10.76
N THR A 117 -10.28 25.12 -9.94
CA THR A 117 -10.07 23.73 -10.33
C THR A 117 -11.40 23.05 -10.67
N VAL A 118 -12.40 23.21 -9.81
CA VAL A 118 -13.74 22.64 -10.04
C VAL A 118 -14.36 23.24 -11.30
N THR A 119 -14.26 24.55 -11.51
CA THR A 119 -14.76 25.21 -12.74
C THR A 119 -14.05 24.69 -13.99
N LYS A 120 -12.72 24.57 -13.95
CA LYS A 120 -11.92 24.04 -15.08
C LYS A 120 -12.31 22.60 -15.41
N LEU A 121 -12.44 21.74 -14.39
CA LEU A 121 -12.84 20.35 -14.57
C LEU A 121 -14.27 20.22 -15.11
N SER A 122 -15.21 21.00 -14.59
CA SER A 122 -16.57 21.07 -15.12
C SER A 122 -16.59 21.49 -16.60
N SER A 123 -15.74 22.44 -16.99
CA SER A 123 -15.65 22.88 -18.39
C SER A 123 -14.94 21.90 -19.31
N ALA A 124 -14.03 21.08 -18.76
CA ALA A 124 -13.32 20.04 -19.51
C ALA A 124 -14.18 18.79 -19.76
N MET A 125 -15.21 18.57 -18.93
CA MET A 125 -16.14 17.47 -19.10
C MET A 125 -17.22 17.84 -20.12
N PRO A 126 -17.42 17.06 -21.21
CA PRO A 126 -18.48 17.33 -22.17
C PRO A 126 -19.87 17.14 -21.57
N PHE A 127 -20.88 17.75 -22.18
CA PHE A 127 -22.27 17.49 -21.81
C PHE A 127 -22.65 16.05 -22.17
N VAL A 128 -23.00 15.26 -21.16
CA VAL A 128 -23.37 13.85 -21.30
C VAL A 128 -24.89 13.67 -21.17
N ASP A 129 -25.40 12.57 -21.71
CA ASP A 129 -26.82 12.22 -21.57
C ASP A 129 -27.17 11.76 -20.15
N ASP A 130 -28.46 11.69 -19.85
CA ASP A 130 -28.95 11.37 -18.50
C ASP A 130 -28.52 9.97 -18.03
N VAL A 131 -28.36 9.02 -18.95
CA VAL A 131 -27.88 7.67 -18.63
C VAL A 131 -26.43 7.72 -18.16
N THR A 132 -25.56 8.39 -18.92
CA THR A 132 -24.14 8.54 -18.56
C THR A 132 -23.99 9.40 -17.31
N ALA A 133 -24.79 10.45 -17.15
CA ALA A 133 -24.79 11.27 -15.94
C ALA A 133 -25.15 10.46 -14.69
N ARG A 134 -26.14 9.56 -14.80
CA ARG A 134 -26.51 8.63 -13.73
C ARG A 134 -25.38 7.66 -13.40
N ASP A 135 -24.71 7.10 -14.40
CA ASP A 135 -23.55 6.24 -14.19
C ASP A 135 -22.44 7.00 -13.45
N ILE A 136 -22.08 8.20 -13.89
CA ILE A 136 -21.08 9.05 -13.22
C ILE A 136 -21.44 9.26 -11.75
N PHE A 137 -22.70 9.57 -11.44
CA PHE A 137 -23.17 9.71 -10.06
C PHE A 137 -22.94 8.43 -9.23
N HIS A 138 -23.37 7.27 -9.73
CA HIS A 138 -23.23 6.00 -9.00
C HIS A 138 -21.77 5.62 -8.76
N TYR A 139 -20.90 5.83 -9.75
CA TYR A 139 -19.49 5.50 -9.63
C TYR A 139 -18.72 6.51 -8.78
N ASN A 140 -19.15 7.77 -8.72
CA ASN A 140 -18.66 8.74 -7.74
C ASN A 140 -18.98 8.30 -6.31
N CYS A 141 -20.22 7.87 -6.03
CA CYS A 141 -20.58 7.37 -4.70
C CYS A 141 -19.75 6.13 -4.32
N SER A 142 -19.57 5.22 -5.27
CA SER A 142 -18.74 4.01 -5.07
C SER A 142 -17.27 4.36 -4.81
N TYR A 143 -16.72 5.32 -5.55
CA TYR A 143 -15.36 5.81 -5.38
C TYR A 143 -15.17 6.45 -3.99
N VAL A 144 -16.06 7.36 -3.58
CA VAL A 144 -15.97 8.01 -2.26
C VAL A 144 -16.14 7.00 -1.12
N SER A 145 -17.03 6.01 -1.27
CA SER A 145 -17.16 4.90 -0.31
C SER A 145 -15.85 4.11 -0.18
N LEU A 146 -15.16 3.81 -1.29
CA LEU A 146 -13.84 3.19 -1.23
C LEU A 146 -12.84 4.08 -0.49
N LEU A 147 -12.77 5.38 -0.83
CA LEU A 147 -11.84 6.30 -0.17
C LEU A 147 -12.03 6.26 1.35
N LYS A 148 -13.28 6.34 1.82
CA LYS A 148 -13.61 6.29 3.24
C LYS A 148 -13.21 4.99 3.91
N ASP A 149 -13.51 3.85 3.30
CA ASP A 149 -13.14 2.56 3.88
C ASP A 149 -11.63 2.43 4.02
N VAL A 150 -10.88 2.79 2.98
CA VAL A 150 -9.41 2.71 3.01
C VAL A 150 -8.82 3.67 4.05
N LEU A 151 -9.32 4.92 4.09
CA LEU A 151 -8.89 5.95 5.04
C LEU A 151 -9.09 5.55 6.50
N HIS A 152 -10.22 4.91 6.83
CA HIS A 152 -10.53 4.55 8.21
C HIS A 152 -9.93 3.20 8.65
N GLN A 153 -9.50 2.35 7.72
CA GLN A 153 -9.11 0.97 8.03
C GLN A 153 -7.63 0.67 7.76
N ASN A 154 -6.87 1.59 7.16
CA ASN A 154 -5.47 1.33 6.85
C ASN A 154 -4.55 2.54 7.05
N VAL A 155 -3.42 2.34 7.73
CA VAL A 155 -2.45 3.42 7.99
C VAL A 155 -1.69 3.88 6.73
N LEU A 156 -1.68 3.07 5.67
CA LEU A 156 -1.12 3.41 4.35
C LEU A 156 -2.19 3.96 3.41
N ALA A 157 -3.33 4.45 3.90
CA ALA A 157 -4.41 4.93 3.04
C ALA A 157 -3.96 5.97 2.00
N ALA A 158 -3.19 6.99 2.41
CA ALA A 158 -2.74 8.04 1.50
C ALA A 158 -1.95 7.52 0.28
N PRO A 159 -0.87 6.72 0.44
CA PRO A 159 -0.17 6.15 -0.70
C PRO A 159 -1.01 5.13 -1.51
N LEU A 160 -1.87 4.33 -0.86
CA LEU A 160 -2.73 3.35 -1.55
C LEU A 160 -3.74 4.05 -2.49
N LEU A 161 -4.33 5.17 -2.03
CA LEU A 161 -5.31 5.95 -2.77
C LEU A 161 -4.68 6.97 -3.74
N GLY A 162 -3.39 7.24 -3.61
CA GLY A 162 -2.68 8.23 -4.43
C GLY A 162 -3.05 9.68 -4.08
N ILE A 163 -3.18 9.99 -2.78
CA ILE A 163 -3.59 11.30 -2.26
C ILE A 163 -2.57 11.88 -1.29
N SER A 164 -2.65 13.19 -1.03
CA SER A 164 -1.83 13.84 0.00
C SER A 164 -2.32 13.52 1.42
N PHE A 165 -1.48 13.75 2.42
CA PHE A 165 -1.89 13.59 3.83
C PHE A 165 -2.94 14.63 4.23
N GLU A 166 -2.82 15.87 3.73
CA GLU A 166 -3.81 16.91 4.02
C GLU A 166 -5.18 16.54 3.45
N LEU A 167 -5.22 15.96 2.25
CA LEU A 167 -6.47 15.51 1.64
C LEU A 167 -7.04 14.30 2.38
N ALA A 168 -6.19 13.36 2.79
CA ALA A 168 -6.61 12.22 3.61
C ALA A 168 -7.27 12.67 4.91
N GLU A 169 -6.64 13.59 5.66
CA GLU A 169 -7.16 14.14 6.91
C GLU A 169 -8.49 14.87 6.70
N TYR A 170 -8.57 15.73 5.67
CA TYR A 170 -9.79 16.44 5.33
C TYR A 170 -10.93 15.48 5.00
N LEU A 171 -10.70 14.51 4.09
CA LEU A 171 -11.71 13.54 3.71
C LEU A 171 -12.13 12.67 4.88
N MET A 172 -11.22 12.28 5.78
CA MET A 172 -11.54 11.54 7.01
C MET A 172 -12.48 12.30 7.93
N SER A 173 -12.32 13.63 8.04
CA SER A 173 -13.14 14.46 8.94
C SER A 173 -14.62 14.58 8.53
N LEU A 174 -14.93 14.39 7.24
CA LEU A 174 -16.28 14.58 6.71
C LEU A 174 -17.18 13.35 6.88
N PRO A 175 -18.45 13.50 7.31
CA PRO A 175 -19.42 12.40 7.25
C PRO A 175 -19.67 11.93 5.81
N ILE A 176 -19.85 10.62 5.60
CA ILE A 176 -20.10 10.05 4.26
C ILE A 176 -21.34 10.66 3.60
N GLY A 177 -22.44 10.82 4.34
CA GLY A 177 -23.68 11.40 3.79
C GLY A 177 -23.51 12.84 3.31
N ARG A 178 -22.54 13.59 3.86
CA ARG A 178 -22.22 14.94 3.39
C ARG A 178 -21.49 14.93 2.05
N LEU A 179 -20.60 13.95 1.86
CA LEU A 179 -19.93 13.74 0.58
C LEU A 179 -20.92 13.26 -0.49
N GLU A 180 -21.81 12.33 -0.16
CA GLU A 180 -22.84 11.82 -1.08
C GLU A 180 -23.83 12.90 -1.51
N ALA A 181 -24.25 13.77 -0.59
CA ALA A 181 -25.09 14.92 -0.93
C ALA A 181 -24.40 15.87 -1.92
N ALA A 182 -23.10 16.13 -1.73
CA ALA A 182 -22.32 16.97 -2.64
C ALA A 182 -22.19 16.36 -4.04
N ILE A 183 -22.05 15.04 -4.16
CA ILE A 183 -21.94 14.33 -5.45
C ILE A 183 -23.16 14.61 -6.36
N GLY A 184 -24.36 14.78 -5.79
CA GLY A 184 -25.56 15.10 -6.56
C GLY A 184 -25.49 16.42 -7.33
N GLY A 185 -24.61 17.35 -6.93
CA GLY A 185 -24.40 18.64 -7.57
C GLY A 185 -23.39 18.62 -8.73
N ILE A 186 -22.69 17.52 -8.98
CA ILE A 186 -21.62 17.42 -9.98
C ILE A 186 -21.99 16.46 -11.11
N ARG A 187 -21.58 16.83 -12.33
CA ARG A 187 -21.77 16.03 -13.56
C ARG A 187 -20.48 15.41 -14.12
N PHE A 188 -19.37 15.53 -13.41
CA PHE A 188 -18.08 14.94 -13.81
C PHE A 188 -17.60 13.86 -12.82
N PRO A 189 -16.79 12.89 -13.25
CA PRO A 189 -16.21 11.86 -12.37
C PRO A 189 -15.24 12.42 -11.33
N LEU A 190 -15.24 11.94 -10.09
CA LEU A 190 -14.29 12.40 -9.05
C LEU A 190 -12.89 11.76 -9.14
N TYR A 191 -12.63 11.04 -10.22
CA TYR A 191 -11.42 10.27 -10.46
C TYR A 191 -10.92 10.45 -11.89
N ARG A 192 -9.61 10.33 -12.07
CA ARG A 192 -8.90 10.43 -13.34
C ARG A 192 -7.88 9.30 -13.46
N TRP A 193 -7.38 9.08 -14.68
CA TRP A 193 -6.28 8.16 -14.88
C TRP A 193 -5.02 8.62 -14.13
N ARG A 194 -4.37 7.71 -13.42
CA ARG A 194 -3.21 8.05 -12.58
C ARG A 194 -1.90 8.15 -13.38
N PHE A 195 -1.73 7.30 -14.39
CA PHE A 195 -0.44 7.11 -15.07
C PHE A 195 -0.38 7.93 -16.36
N ASP A 196 -0.22 9.24 -16.20
CA ASP A 196 -0.01 10.16 -17.32
C ASP A 196 1.48 10.20 -17.72
N ASP A 197 1.93 9.13 -18.39
CA ASP A 197 3.30 9.02 -18.87
C ASP A 197 3.36 8.29 -20.21
N ALA A 198 4.09 8.86 -21.18
CA ALA A 198 4.21 8.28 -22.51
C ALA A 198 4.99 6.96 -22.52
N LEU A 199 6.01 6.80 -21.67
CA LEU A 199 6.77 5.55 -21.56
C LEU A 199 5.89 4.43 -20.99
N PHE A 200 4.98 4.74 -20.07
CA PHE A 200 4.01 3.76 -19.57
C PHE A 200 3.21 3.15 -20.74
N TRP A 201 2.68 3.98 -21.64
CA TRP A 201 1.91 3.52 -22.80
C TRP A 201 2.75 2.85 -23.88
N ILE A 202 4.07 3.04 -23.90
CA ILE A 202 4.99 2.28 -24.76
C ILE A 202 5.29 0.89 -24.15
N GLU A 203 5.50 0.82 -22.83
CA GLU A 203 5.85 -0.42 -22.13
C GLU A 203 4.67 -1.38 -21.97
N TYR A 204 3.47 -0.83 -21.78
CA TYR A 204 2.24 -1.59 -21.54
C TYR A 204 1.90 -2.59 -22.67
N PRO A 205 1.66 -2.16 -23.92
CA PRO A 205 1.32 -3.09 -25.01
C PRO A 205 2.51 -3.99 -25.40
N ALA A 206 3.74 -3.53 -25.16
CA ALA A 206 4.95 -4.32 -25.43
C ALA A 206 5.12 -5.51 -24.45
N GLY A 207 4.24 -5.69 -23.47
CA GLY A 207 4.34 -6.72 -22.44
C GLY A 207 5.55 -6.54 -21.51
N ARG A 208 6.13 -5.32 -21.47
CA ARG A 208 7.33 -4.99 -20.69
C ARG A 208 7.00 -4.50 -19.28
N LEU A 209 5.72 -4.34 -18.96
CA LEU A 209 5.26 -3.87 -17.66
C LEU A 209 5.44 -4.94 -16.57
N THR A 210 6.52 -4.81 -15.81
CA THR A 210 6.77 -5.59 -14.58
C THR A 210 6.09 -4.92 -13.39
N GLU A 211 5.89 -5.67 -12.31
CA GLU A 211 5.44 -5.15 -11.00
C GLU A 211 6.39 -4.05 -10.55
N GLU A 212 7.68 -4.22 -10.79
CA GLU A 212 8.71 -3.22 -10.56
C GLU A 212 8.47 -1.93 -11.35
N SER A 213 8.23 -2.02 -12.66
CA SER A 213 7.90 -0.84 -13.47
C SER A 213 6.65 -0.15 -12.95
N VAL A 214 5.60 -0.91 -12.55
CA VAL A 214 4.41 -0.25 -12.01
C VAL A 214 4.66 0.39 -10.64
N ALA A 215 5.39 -0.26 -9.75
CA ALA A 215 5.80 0.33 -8.47
C ALA A 215 6.53 1.67 -8.70
N HIS A 216 7.39 1.75 -9.71
CA HIS A 216 8.02 3.00 -10.11
C HIS A 216 6.98 4.06 -10.51
N TYR A 217 6.04 3.73 -11.42
CA TYR A 217 5.00 4.68 -11.83
C TYR A 217 4.09 5.12 -10.66
N VAL A 218 3.77 4.22 -9.72
CA VAL A 218 2.99 4.52 -8.51
C VAL A 218 3.73 5.54 -7.62
N MET A 219 5.03 5.35 -7.39
CA MET A 219 5.86 6.28 -6.62
C MET A 219 6.06 7.61 -7.36
N ARG A 220 6.23 7.57 -8.68
CA ARG A 220 6.43 8.75 -9.52
C ARG A 220 5.23 9.68 -9.51
N THR A 221 4.04 9.11 -9.66
CA THR A 221 2.75 9.83 -9.68
C THR A 221 2.30 10.27 -8.28
N SER A 222 2.97 9.80 -7.23
CA SER A 222 2.68 10.20 -5.86
C SER A 222 3.20 11.61 -5.55
N THR A 223 2.37 12.38 -4.84
CA THR A 223 2.76 13.66 -4.20
C THR A 223 3.58 13.44 -2.92
N LEU A 224 3.55 12.23 -2.36
CA LEU A 224 4.27 11.84 -1.14
C LEU A 224 5.72 11.48 -1.49
N LYS A 225 6.66 12.41 -1.31
CA LYS A 225 8.09 12.21 -1.61
C LYS A 225 8.85 11.62 -0.42
N ALA A 226 9.47 10.46 -0.59
CA ALA A 226 10.11 9.70 0.48
C ALA A 226 11.19 10.48 1.25
N GLY A 227 11.91 11.40 0.59
CA GLY A 227 12.92 12.28 1.20
C GLY A 227 12.33 13.34 2.14
N ALA A 228 11.08 13.76 1.91
CA ALA A 228 10.37 14.73 2.76
C ALA A 228 9.61 14.06 3.93
N LEU A 229 9.54 12.72 3.95
CA LEU A 229 8.81 11.98 4.97
C LEU A 229 9.67 11.69 6.21
N PRO A 230 9.05 11.57 7.39
CA PRO A 230 9.76 11.34 8.63
C PRO A 230 10.51 10.01 8.61
N TYR A 231 11.76 10.04 9.05
CA TYR A 231 12.55 8.87 9.41
C TYR A 231 12.87 8.99 10.90
N LYS A 232 12.04 8.39 11.75
CA LYS A 232 12.17 8.53 13.22
C LYS A 232 13.46 7.86 13.73
N ASN A 233 14.28 8.58 14.50
CA ASN A 233 15.48 8.07 15.20
C ASN A 233 15.16 7.22 16.45
N LEU A 234 13.98 6.60 16.52
CA LEU A 234 13.41 6.02 17.75
C LEU A 234 13.53 4.50 17.84
N TRP A 235 14.43 3.88 17.08
CA TRP A 235 14.68 2.44 17.15
C TRP A 235 15.29 1.98 18.48
N SER A 236 15.68 2.90 19.37
CA SER A 236 16.29 2.61 20.67
C SER A 236 15.29 2.24 21.78
N ASP A 237 14.02 2.64 21.67
CA ASP A 237 12.98 2.28 22.65
C ASP A 237 11.58 2.31 22.00
N LEU A 238 11.05 1.12 21.68
CA LEU A 238 9.74 0.99 21.05
C LEU A 238 8.57 1.32 22.00
N ARG A 239 8.81 1.45 23.32
CA ARG A 239 7.79 1.75 24.36
C ARG A 239 6.48 0.98 24.19
N LEU A 240 6.58 -0.33 24.02
CA LEU A 240 5.41 -1.21 23.88
C LEU A 240 5.10 -1.94 25.18
N ASP A 241 3.81 -2.08 25.48
CA ASP A 241 3.34 -3.03 26.48
C ASP A 241 3.63 -4.49 26.05
N ARG A 242 3.53 -5.42 27.00
CA ARG A 242 3.85 -6.84 26.72
C ARG A 242 2.92 -7.47 25.70
N ALA A 243 1.62 -7.14 25.72
CA ALA A 243 0.64 -7.76 24.85
C ALA A 243 0.88 -7.38 23.38
N LYS A 244 1.13 -6.09 23.10
CA LYS A 244 1.48 -5.58 21.77
C LYS A 244 2.79 -6.17 21.24
N ARG A 245 3.79 -6.38 22.10
CA ARG A 245 5.04 -7.06 21.72
C ARG A 245 4.78 -8.46 21.17
N GLU A 246 3.96 -9.25 21.84
CA GLU A 246 3.62 -10.61 21.41
C GLU A 246 2.79 -10.60 20.11
N VAL A 247 1.84 -9.69 19.97
CA VAL A 247 1.03 -9.51 18.74
C VAL A 247 1.90 -9.10 17.54
N TYR A 248 2.71 -8.04 17.68
CA TYR A 248 3.56 -7.59 16.59
C TYR A 248 4.62 -8.62 16.20
N ALA A 249 5.18 -9.34 17.19
CA ALA A 249 6.08 -10.46 16.91
C ALA A 249 5.38 -11.55 16.09
N ARG A 250 4.15 -11.92 16.45
CA ARG A 250 3.34 -12.87 15.69
C ARG A 250 3.10 -12.38 14.26
N LEU A 251 2.65 -11.13 14.07
CA LEU A 251 2.41 -10.55 12.75
C LEU A 251 3.67 -10.52 11.87
N MET A 252 4.81 -10.09 12.43
CA MET A 252 6.09 -10.12 11.69
C MET A 252 6.51 -11.55 11.34
N MET A 253 6.32 -12.51 12.24
CA MET A 253 6.62 -13.92 11.96
C MET A 253 5.68 -14.50 10.90
N THR A 254 4.40 -14.10 10.85
CA THR A 254 3.47 -14.46 9.75
C THR A 254 4.00 -13.99 8.40
N GLN A 255 4.65 -12.82 8.34
CA GLN A 255 5.33 -12.29 7.14
C GLN A 255 6.69 -12.96 6.85
N GLY A 256 7.01 -14.07 7.53
CA GLY A 256 8.25 -14.81 7.33
C GLY A 256 9.48 -14.19 8.02
N CYS A 257 9.31 -13.22 8.93
CA CYS A 257 10.42 -12.73 9.74
C CYS A 257 10.91 -13.83 10.69
N ARG A 258 12.23 -13.98 10.82
CA ARG A 258 12.82 -14.99 11.72
C ARG A 258 12.41 -14.77 13.17
N ALA A 259 12.24 -15.88 13.89
CA ALA A 259 11.98 -15.85 15.32
C ALA A 259 13.07 -15.11 16.11
N SER A 260 14.35 -15.20 15.70
CA SER A 260 15.46 -14.47 16.34
C SER A 260 15.33 -12.96 16.18
N THR A 261 14.93 -12.47 15.00
CA THR A 261 14.71 -11.06 14.75
C THR A 261 13.55 -10.53 15.60
N ALA A 262 12.43 -11.26 15.64
CA ALA A 262 11.30 -10.91 16.50
C ALA A 262 11.66 -10.94 17.99
N THR A 263 12.44 -11.94 18.42
CA THR A 263 12.96 -12.04 19.81
C THR A 263 13.73 -10.79 20.19
N ASN A 264 14.66 -10.36 19.33
CA ASN A 264 15.52 -9.22 19.58
C ASN A 264 14.75 -7.90 19.54
N LEU A 265 13.85 -7.73 18.56
CA LEU A 265 13.11 -6.49 18.38
C LEU A 265 12.12 -6.22 19.51
N PHE A 266 11.44 -7.27 20.00
CA PHE A 266 10.38 -7.14 21.00
C PHE A 266 10.80 -7.56 22.41
N SER A 267 12.07 -7.97 22.59
CA SER A 267 12.60 -8.48 23.87
C SER A 267 11.77 -9.64 24.44
N LEU A 268 11.41 -10.60 23.59
CA LEU A 268 10.62 -11.78 23.96
C LEU A 268 11.53 -12.97 24.29
N ASN A 269 10.97 -14.00 24.93
CA ASN A 269 11.71 -15.25 25.16
C ASN A 269 11.86 -16.02 23.83
N SER A 270 13.09 -16.43 23.50
CA SER A 270 13.40 -17.13 22.25
C SER A 270 12.67 -18.49 22.11
N ALA A 271 12.38 -19.19 23.20
CA ALA A 271 11.60 -20.42 23.17
C ALA A 271 10.16 -20.16 22.72
N ILE A 272 9.56 -19.06 23.17
CA ILE A 272 8.20 -18.66 22.81
C ILE A 272 8.14 -18.33 21.33
N THR A 273 9.00 -17.43 20.85
CA THR A 273 9.00 -16.99 19.44
C THR A 273 9.28 -18.13 18.47
N ARG A 274 10.19 -19.06 18.80
CA ARG A 274 10.46 -20.26 17.98
C ARG A 274 9.25 -21.19 17.92
N ASN A 275 8.56 -21.39 19.04
CA ASN A 275 7.35 -22.20 19.08
C ASN A 275 6.22 -21.54 18.29
N THR A 276 6.03 -20.22 18.42
CA THR A 276 5.06 -19.46 17.64
C THR A 276 5.37 -19.54 16.14
N TYR A 277 6.63 -19.39 15.73
CA TYR A 277 7.02 -19.55 14.32
C TYR A 277 6.67 -20.94 13.79
N ARG A 278 6.95 -21.99 14.57
CA ARG A 278 6.60 -23.38 14.22
C ARG A 278 5.09 -23.58 14.13
N GLN A 279 4.31 -22.94 14.98
CA GLN A 279 2.84 -22.99 14.92
C GLN A 279 2.31 -22.33 13.63
N ILE A 280 2.90 -21.20 13.22
CA ILE A 280 2.47 -20.45 12.03
C ILE A 280 2.85 -21.21 10.74
N HIS A 281 4.11 -21.66 10.64
CA HIS A 281 4.68 -22.18 9.38
C HIS A 281 4.79 -23.70 9.31
N GLY A 282 4.53 -24.42 10.40
CA GLY A 282 4.73 -25.88 10.50
C GLY A 282 6.20 -26.32 10.53
N VAL A 283 7.16 -25.40 10.44
CA VAL A 283 8.61 -25.68 10.40
C VAL A 283 9.37 -24.84 11.40
N SER A 284 10.58 -25.28 11.77
CA SER A 284 11.47 -24.48 12.63
C SER A 284 11.91 -23.19 11.92
N SER A 285 12.03 -22.10 12.69
CA SER A 285 12.57 -20.83 12.17
C SER A 285 13.96 -21.03 11.57
N PRO A 286 14.25 -20.43 10.40
CA PRO A 286 15.58 -20.47 9.80
C PRO A 286 16.66 -20.02 10.79
N CYS A 287 17.76 -20.76 10.84
CA CYS A 287 18.98 -20.41 11.57
C CYS A 287 20.01 -19.79 10.62
N GLY A 288 20.78 -18.81 11.10
CA GLY A 288 21.82 -18.15 10.31
C GLY A 288 21.95 -16.66 10.63
N ASN A 289 22.96 -16.04 10.03
CA ASN A 289 23.27 -14.63 10.26
C ASN A 289 22.13 -13.72 9.74
N SER A 290 21.86 -12.65 10.49
CA SER A 290 20.93 -11.60 10.07
C SER A 290 21.46 -10.85 8.86
N ALA A 291 20.58 -10.15 8.14
CA ALA A 291 21.00 -9.23 7.09
C ALA A 291 21.93 -8.17 7.68
N SER A 292 23.06 -7.93 7.02
CA SER A 292 24.11 -7.01 7.49
C SER A 292 24.68 -6.10 6.41
N SER A 293 24.53 -6.45 5.13
CA SER A 293 25.05 -5.65 4.01
C SER A 293 24.03 -4.59 3.57
N LEU A 294 24.46 -3.33 3.60
CA LEU A 294 23.72 -2.19 3.03
C LEU A 294 23.81 -2.15 1.50
N THR A 295 24.93 -2.63 0.95
CA THR A 295 25.17 -2.67 -0.50
C THR A 295 24.12 -3.49 -1.25
N TRP A 296 23.57 -4.55 -0.64
CA TRP A 296 22.51 -5.36 -1.25
C TRP A 296 21.28 -4.54 -1.68
N TYR A 297 20.94 -3.46 -0.96
CA TYR A 297 19.77 -2.64 -1.28
C TYR A 297 19.98 -1.77 -2.51
N VAL A 298 21.23 -1.56 -2.94
CA VAL A 298 21.56 -0.63 -4.04
C VAL A 298 22.28 -1.35 -5.19
N GLU A 299 22.73 -2.60 -4.99
CA GLU A 299 23.50 -3.37 -5.96
C GLU A 299 22.72 -3.67 -7.25
N ARG A 300 21.47 -4.13 -7.13
CA ARG A 300 20.63 -4.46 -8.30
C ARG A 300 19.44 -3.51 -8.46
N PRO A 301 19.06 -3.14 -9.70
CA PRO A 301 17.94 -2.24 -9.98
C PRO A 301 16.62 -2.64 -9.29
N VAL A 302 16.24 -3.92 -9.39
CA VAL A 302 15.02 -4.47 -8.76
C VAL A 302 15.07 -4.41 -7.24
N GLN A 303 16.21 -4.76 -6.63
CA GLN A 303 16.39 -4.70 -5.18
C GLN A 303 16.27 -3.26 -4.69
N ARG A 304 16.89 -2.32 -5.40
CA ARG A 304 16.84 -0.89 -5.11
C ARG A 304 15.43 -0.34 -5.18
N LEU A 305 14.66 -0.71 -6.19
CA LEU A 305 13.27 -0.33 -6.28
C LEU A 305 12.44 -0.90 -5.12
N GLN A 306 12.49 -2.20 -4.87
CA GLN A 306 11.68 -2.81 -3.80
C GLN A 306 12.08 -2.25 -2.42
N ALA A 307 13.37 -2.03 -2.17
CA ALA A 307 13.87 -1.37 -0.97
C ALA A 307 13.37 0.08 -0.85
N THR A 308 13.41 0.84 -1.94
CA THR A 308 12.90 2.22 -2.00
C THR A 308 11.40 2.25 -1.71
N MET A 309 10.62 1.35 -2.32
CA MET A 309 9.17 1.27 -2.11
C MET A 309 8.83 0.93 -0.66
N LEU A 310 9.58 0.00 -0.03
CA LEU A 310 9.45 -0.27 1.40
C LEU A 310 9.69 0.99 2.23
N VAL A 311 10.80 1.70 1.99
CA VAL A 311 11.15 2.91 2.75
C VAL A 311 10.09 3.99 2.57
N TRP A 312 9.61 4.18 1.34
CA TRP A 312 8.53 5.11 1.05
C TRP A 312 7.26 4.79 1.83
N LEU A 313 6.75 3.55 1.76
CA LEU A 313 5.57 3.12 2.49
C LEU A 313 5.77 3.21 4.00
N TYR A 314 6.92 2.75 4.51
CA TYR A 314 7.25 2.79 5.92
C TYR A 314 7.21 4.22 6.46
N ARG A 315 7.84 5.17 5.76
CA ARG A 315 7.82 6.58 6.15
C ARG A 315 6.43 7.21 5.99
N CYS A 316 5.63 6.77 5.01
CA CYS A 316 4.22 7.17 4.90
C CYS A 316 3.40 6.73 6.11
N ALA A 317 3.53 5.47 6.54
CA ALA A 317 2.84 4.97 7.74
C ALA A 317 3.28 5.74 8.99
N LEU A 318 4.58 6.01 9.17
CA LEU A 318 5.08 6.81 10.28
C LEU A 318 4.51 8.24 10.29
N LYS A 319 4.36 8.87 9.11
CA LYS A 319 3.74 10.18 8.96
C LYS A 319 2.26 10.15 9.35
N ASN A 320 1.58 9.05 9.05
CA ASN A 320 0.18 8.81 9.41
C ASN A 320 -0.02 8.25 10.83
N GLY A 321 0.96 8.43 11.72
CA GLY A 321 0.82 8.14 13.14
C GLY A 321 1.17 6.72 13.59
N ALA A 322 1.51 5.79 12.68
CA ALA A 322 1.97 4.46 13.10
C ALA A 322 3.26 4.52 13.92
N ASN A 323 3.39 3.58 14.85
CA ASN A 323 4.67 3.26 15.47
C ASN A 323 5.56 2.43 14.52
N ILE A 324 6.82 2.19 14.92
CA ILE A 324 7.82 1.51 14.06
C ILE A 324 7.35 0.10 13.65
N PRO A 325 6.97 -0.81 14.57
CA PRO A 325 6.43 -2.12 14.21
C PRO A 325 5.20 -2.06 13.30
N GLU A 326 4.23 -1.20 13.61
CA GLU A 326 3.02 -1.04 12.78
C GLU A 326 3.37 -0.64 11.34
N ALA A 327 4.25 0.35 11.19
CA ALA A 327 4.70 0.81 9.88
C ALA A 327 5.45 -0.29 9.11
N LEU A 328 6.27 -1.10 9.79
CA LEU A 328 6.97 -2.24 9.16
C LEU A 328 5.99 -3.32 8.71
N ILE A 329 5.08 -3.72 9.58
CA ILE A 329 4.10 -4.76 9.30
C ILE A 329 3.22 -4.32 8.13
N ALA A 330 2.67 -3.11 8.17
CA ALA A 330 1.82 -2.58 7.10
C ALA A 330 2.57 -2.50 5.76
N SER A 331 3.82 -2.03 5.77
CA SER A 331 4.61 -1.87 4.54
C SER A 331 5.02 -3.21 3.94
N ASN A 332 5.47 -4.17 4.76
CA ASN A 332 5.79 -5.53 4.30
C ASN A 332 4.58 -6.22 3.67
N ASP A 333 3.40 -6.06 4.28
CA ASP A 333 2.17 -6.65 3.79
C ASP A 333 1.75 -6.08 2.42
N VAL A 334 1.85 -4.77 2.23
CA VAL A 334 1.60 -4.13 0.92
C VAL A 334 2.65 -4.56 -0.11
N LEU A 335 3.93 -4.72 0.28
CA LEU A 335 4.97 -5.22 -0.61
C LEU A 335 4.69 -6.67 -1.06
N ASP A 336 4.28 -7.53 -0.14
CA ASP A 336 3.92 -8.92 -0.46
C ASP A 336 2.73 -8.97 -1.42
N LYS A 337 1.70 -8.16 -1.20
CA LYS A 337 0.56 -8.04 -2.13
C LYS A 337 0.95 -7.44 -3.49
N MET A 338 1.96 -6.58 -3.54
CA MET A 338 2.43 -5.93 -4.76
C MET A 338 3.30 -6.85 -5.63
N PHE A 339 4.27 -7.55 -5.01
CA PHE A 339 5.29 -8.32 -5.73
C PHE A 339 5.06 -9.83 -5.65
N GLY A 340 4.31 -10.31 -4.65
CA GLY A 340 4.01 -11.72 -4.43
C GLY A 340 5.27 -12.59 -4.46
N PRO A 341 5.28 -13.68 -5.25
CA PRO A 341 6.44 -14.55 -5.38
C PRO A 341 7.73 -13.88 -5.88
N ARG A 342 7.65 -12.66 -6.47
CA ARG A 342 8.80 -11.89 -6.93
C ARG A 342 9.40 -10.97 -5.86
N LEU A 343 8.80 -10.92 -4.67
CA LEU A 343 9.34 -10.15 -3.56
C LEU A 343 10.73 -10.70 -3.16
N LEU A 344 11.77 -9.89 -3.38
CA LEU A 344 13.15 -10.23 -3.02
C LEU A 344 13.48 -9.75 -1.60
N LEU A 345 12.77 -8.72 -1.13
CA LEU A 345 13.00 -8.08 0.16
C LEU A 345 12.24 -8.82 1.26
N SER A 346 12.93 -9.71 1.98
CA SER A 346 12.34 -10.38 3.14
C SER A 346 12.02 -9.42 4.29
N ALA A 347 11.10 -9.80 5.18
CA ALA A 347 10.78 -9.02 6.38
C ALA A 347 12.01 -8.76 7.28
N ASP A 348 12.97 -9.69 7.35
CA ASP A 348 14.24 -9.46 8.06
C ASP A 348 15.08 -8.36 7.40
N ARG A 349 15.15 -8.35 6.06
CA ARG A 349 15.85 -7.30 5.31
C ARG A 349 15.12 -5.96 5.40
N ALA A 350 13.79 -5.97 5.47
CA ALA A 350 12.99 -4.76 5.69
C ALA A 350 13.29 -4.12 7.05
N ASN A 351 13.30 -4.94 8.11
CA ASN A 351 13.69 -4.53 9.46
C ASN A 351 15.13 -4.00 9.50
N HIS A 352 16.07 -4.70 8.87
CA HIS A 352 17.47 -4.24 8.79
C HIS A 352 17.58 -2.89 8.04
N LEU A 353 16.93 -2.73 6.89
CA LEU A 353 17.02 -1.52 6.08
C LEU A 353 16.53 -0.28 6.85
N THR A 354 15.31 -0.38 7.37
CA THR A 354 14.64 0.73 8.07
C THR A 354 15.33 1.08 9.39
N ARG A 355 15.91 0.10 10.08
CA ARG A 355 16.75 0.32 11.26
C ARG A 355 18.07 0.99 10.89
N SER A 356 18.76 0.50 9.87
CA SER A 356 20.04 1.06 9.44
C SER A 356 19.89 2.50 8.95
N MET A 357 18.89 2.80 8.11
CA MET A 357 18.62 4.17 7.65
C MET A 357 18.17 5.13 8.75
N ALA A 358 17.79 4.64 9.92
CA ALA A 358 17.45 5.48 11.06
C ALA A 358 18.66 5.74 11.99
N MET A 359 19.73 4.95 11.86
CA MET A 359 20.91 4.98 12.73
C MET A 359 22.18 5.43 12.00
N ASP A 360 22.16 5.39 10.67
CA ASP A 360 23.33 5.49 9.81
C ASP A 360 23.01 6.30 8.55
N SER A 361 23.94 7.16 8.14
CA SER A 361 23.85 8.00 6.95
C SER A 361 24.42 7.37 5.67
N ARG A 362 24.91 6.11 5.73
CA ARG A 362 25.44 5.37 4.58
C ARG A 362 24.41 5.04 3.51
N LEU A 363 23.12 5.10 3.83
CA LEU A 363 22.03 5.07 2.86
C LEU A 363 21.18 6.31 3.05
N ASN A 364 20.88 7.00 1.96
CA ASN A 364 20.00 8.16 2.00
C ASN A 364 18.97 8.09 0.88
N VAL A 365 17.98 8.98 0.91
CA VAL A 365 16.94 9.07 -0.12
C VAL A 365 17.09 10.39 -0.87
N ALA A 366 17.10 10.33 -2.20
CA ALA A 366 17.19 11.53 -3.04
C ALA A 366 16.39 11.37 -4.34
N PRO A 367 15.92 12.48 -4.95
CA PRO A 367 15.16 12.44 -6.18
C PRO A 367 16.04 12.05 -7.37
N CYS A 368 15.49 11.22 -8.25
CA CYS A 368 16.03 10.97 -9.59
C CYS A 368 16.10 12.29 -10.38
N ARG A 369 17.25 12.57 -11.01
CA ARG A 369 17.43 13.77 -11.85
C ARG A 369 16.46 13.83 -13.04
N SER A 370 16.06 12.68 -13.58
CA SER A 370 15.21 12.63 -14.79
C SER A 370 13.72 12.73 -14.49
N CYS A 371 13.23 12.06 -13.44
CA CYS A 371 11.79 11.97 -13.16
C CYS A 371 11.36 12.48 -11.78
N GLY A 372 12.30 12.91 -10.93
CA GLY A 372 12.01 13.42 -9.58
C GLY A 372 11.48 12.38 -8.59
N THR A 373 11.47 11.09 -8.95
CA THR A 373 11.08 10.01 -8.03
C THR A 373 12.23 9.75 -7.06
N ASP A 374 11.93 9.74 -5.76
CA ASP A 374 12.90 9.48 -4.72
C ASP A 374 13.34 8.01 -4.70
N TYR A 375 14.65 7.77 -4.62
CA TYR A 375 15.26 6.44 -4.50
C TYR A 375 16.27 6.39 -3.37
N ILE A 376 16.56 5.18 -2.90
CA ILE A 376 17.69 4.93 -2.01
C ILE A 376 19.01 5.05 -2.81
N LEU A 377 19.93 5.84 -2.27
CA LEU A 377 21.29 6.04 -2.77
C LEU A 377 22.30 5.52 -1.74
N SER A 378 23.42 5.02 -2.25
CA SER A 378 24.58 4.65 -1.46
C SER A 378 25.42 5.89 -1.12
N ASN A 379 25.80 6.02 0.14
CA ASN A 379 26.78 6.96 0.65
C ASN A 379 27.78 6.22 1.57
N ASP A 380 28.26 5.09 1.09
CA ASP A 380 29.21 4.22 1.78
C ASP A 380 30.61 4.38 1.19
N GLU A 381 31.66 4.08 1.95
CA GLU A 381 33.06 4.31 1.55
C GLU A 381 33.41 3.64 0.21
N GLY A 382 32.77 2.52 -0.11
CA GLY A 382 32.95 1.80 -1.38
C GLY A 382 32.14 2.32 -2.57
N LYS A 383 31.09 3.14 -2.35
CA LYS A 383 30.25 3.72 -3.40
C LYS A 383 29.46 4.92 -2.88
N ILE A 384 29.83 6.10 -3.39
CA ILE A 384 29.13 7.37 -3.13
C ILE A 384 28.34 7.76 -4.38
N GLU A 385 27.02 7.81 -4.26
CA GLU A 385 26.12 8.25 -5.32
C GLU A 385 25.64 9.67 -4.99
N LEU A 386 25.98 10.62 -5.85
CA LEU A 386 25.59 12.02 -5.69
C LEU A 386 24.17 12.22 -6.23
N ALA A 387 23.30 12.85 -5.44
CA ALA A 387 21.90 13.10 -5.81
C ALA A 387 21.75 13.84 -7.14
N LYS A 388 22.66 14.77 -7.47
CA LYS A 388 22.61 15.58 -8.70
C LYS A 388 22.81 14.78 -9.97
N ASP A 389 23.51 13.65 -9.90
CA ASP A 389 23.89 12.85 -11.08
C ASP A 389 23.14 11.52 -11.14
N PHE A 390 22.29 11.24 -10.14
CA PHE A 390 21.59 9.97 -10.05
C PHE A 390 20.38 9.90 -10.99
N VAL A 391 20.37 8.87 -11.85
CA VAL A 391 19.22 8.46 -12.65
C VAL A 391 18.70 7.13 -12.11
N CYS A 392 17.40 7.02 -11.90
CA CYS A 392 16.83 5.83 -11.27
C CYS A 392 16.66 4.66 -12.24
N PRO A 393 16.60 3.41 -11.72
CA PRO A 393 16.29 2.20 -12.49
C PRO A 393 15.10 2.30 -13.45
N GLY A 394 14.05 3.04 -13.08
CA GLY A 394 12.88 3.22 -13.94
C GLY A 394 13.21 4.04 -15.19
N CYS A 395 13.97 5.13 -15.03
CA CYS A 395 14.41 5.97 -16.15
C CYS A 395 15.48 5.31 -17.01
N GLU A 396 16.33 4.48 -16.41
CA GLU A 396 17.35 3.69 -17.13
C GLU A 396 16.75 2.49 -17.88
N SER A 397 15.45 2.22 -17.72
CA SER A 397 14.77 1.04 -18.28
C SER A 397 15.32 -0.31 -17.77
N ASP A 398 15.89 -0.32 -16.56
CA ASP A 398 16.51 -1.49 -15.95
C ASP A 398 15.54 -2.38 -15.15
N LEU A 399 14.26 -2.01 -15.11
CA LEU A 399 13.18 -2.76 -14.45
C LEU A 399 12.48 -3.77 -15.37
N ARG A 400 13.03 -4.00 -16.57
CA ARG A 400 12.44 -4.87 -17.59
C ARG A 400 12.38 -6.35 -17.15
N PRO A 401 11.44 -7.14 -17.71
CA PRO A 401 11.35 -8.56 -17.40
C PRO A 401 12.65 -9.26 -17.82
N ARG A 402 13.26 -10.04 -16.91
CA ARG A 402 14.32 -10.97 -17.32
C ARG A 402 13.69 -12.09 -18.14
N HIS A 403 14.21 -12.35 -19.34
CA HIS A 403 13.74 -13.38 -20.28
C HIS A 403 13.89 -14.85 -19.78
N SER A 404 13.93 -15.09 -18.48
CA SER A 404 14.04 -16.43 -17.92
C SER A 404 13.14 -16.58 -16.70
N GLU A 405 11.88 -16.95 -16.93
CA GLU A 405 11.17 -17.72 -15.92
C GLU A 405 11.98 -19.01 -15.68
N PRO A 406 12.37 -19.32 -14.43
CA PRO A 406 12.97 -20.60 -14.15
C PRO A 406 11.90 -21.67 -14.39
N ARG A 407 12.06 -22.46 -15.47
CA ARG A 407 11.32 -23.71 -15.67
C ARG A 407 11.25 -24.45 -14.34
N SER A 408 10.05 -24.60 -13.81
CA SER A 408 9.81 -25.40 -12.62
C SER A 408 10.49 -26.76 -12.85
N LYS A 409 11.43 -27.11 -11.98
CA LYS A 409 12.09 -28.42 -12.03
C LYS A 409 11.00 -29.45 -11.76
N GLY A 410 10.49 -30.05 -12.84
CA GLY A 410 9.59 -31.19 -12.77
C GLY A 410 10.16 -32.24 -11.83
N LYS A 411 9.36 -32.65 -10.84
CA LYS A 411 9.62 -33.78 -9.96
C LYS A 411 10.10 -34.97 -10.80
N LYS A 412 11.38 -35.34 -10.66
CA LYS A 412 11.84 -36.67 -11.09
C LYS A 412 11.10 -37.70 -10.24
N ARG A 413 10.12 -38.38 -10.84
CA ARG A 413 9.59 -39.63 -10.31
C ARG A 413 10.75 -40.62 -10.26
N SER A 414 11.15 -41.00 -9.05
CA SER A 414 12.02 -42.15 -8.82
C SER A 414 11.33 -43.40 -9.35
N LYS A 415 11.94 -44.09 -10.31
CA LYS A 415 11.61 -45.48 -10.62
C LYS A 415 12.13 -46.34 -9.46
N SER A 416 11.22 -47.00 -8.76
CA SER A 416 11.54 -48.13 -7.89
C SER A 416 12.01 -49.30 -8.76
N LYS A 417 13.06 -49.99 -8.30
CA LYS A 417 13.49 -51.29 -8.80
C LYS A 417 12.48 -52.37 -8.39
#